data_AF-A0A9X0B926-F1
#
_entry.id   AF-A0A9X0B926-F1
#
_cell.length_a   1.000
_cell.length_b   1.000
_cell.length_c   1.000
_cell.angle_alpha   90.00
_cell.angle_beta   90.00
_cell.angle_gamma   90.00
#
_symmetry.space_group_name_H-M   'P 1'
#
loop_
_entity.id
_entity.type
_entity.pdbx_description
1 polymer ?
#
loop_
_entity_poly.entity_id
_entity_poly.type
_entity_poly.pdbx_seq_one_letter_code
_entity_poly.pdbx_strand_id
1 'polypeptide(L)'
;MPVLSVKNFKGCERELRRAHLVLAFMVQFYTHTTPSREPITVPRSLTVPLLRVSRQLQHAPYITYSDHALHNWSHREPREEGALPTSDNLQTQTTFTGTPDENEFHMTDIRIELKGAEAVELMRLAMDEIVGNDDPDVGRITRYLKGAAAVIEQMKDVLMSTKKLVRPEVFYEEISPWLTGADVDPYNRKWAWEGSEEVEGSAEMLTNISGPTAAQSPLVPTLDAYLGLVEDESKSAFLDRVRIYMNHNHQAFLQHLRSNGRPVRSFVQRISREQGADSPAVAAYDAAINAMKGFRDAHLIIVTLYVIIPARQAKARAGNSGMSVTMSAEPSGTDAGPVGKMQDERSANGVPGKGGRSTGKAAAKDSQGFQLMKFLKGLRDQTYRGRVG
;
A
#
# COMPACT_ATOMS: atom_id res chain seq x y z
N MET A 1 -11.53 29.29 4.15
CA MET A 1 -11.85 28.83 5.51
C MET A 1 -10.80 29.38 6.48
N PRO A 2 -11.09 29.58 7.78
CA PRO A 2 -10.05 29.95 8.75
C PRO A 2 -9.06 28.78 8.97
N VAL A 3 -7.83 29.08 9.38
CA VAL A 3 -6.89 28.05 9.86
C VAL A 3 -7.34 27.60 11.25
N LEU A 4 -7.72 26.33 11.37
CA LEU A 4 -8.13 25.76 12.66
C LEU A 4 -6.92 25.34 13.48
N SER A 5 -6.98 25.60 14.79
CA SER A 5 -5.93 25.18 15.72
C SER A 5 -6.01 23.67 15.97
N VAL A 6 -4.86 23.00 15.92
CA VAL A 6 -4.73 21.57 16.24
C VAL A 6 -4.25 21.33 17.68
N LYS A 7 -4.16 22.40 18.49
CA LYS A 7 -3.66 22.31 19.88
C LYS A 7 -4.54 21.43 20.78
N ASN A 8 -5.84 21.35 20.48
CA ASN A 8 -6.80 20.59 21.29
C ASN A 8 -6.63 19.07 21.16
N PHE A 9 -5.96 18.59 20.10
CA PHE A 9 -5.74 17.15 19.87
C PHE A 9 -4.40 16.65 20.43
N LYS A 10 -3.61 17.53 21.08
CA LYS A 10 -2.26 17.21 21.52
C LYS A 10 -2.30 16.07 22.55
N GLY A 11 -1.63 14.96 22.23
CA GLY A 11 -1.57 13.78 23.09
C GLY A 11 -2.74 12.81 22.96
N CYS A 12 -3.75 13.12 22.14
CA CYS A 12 -4.86 12.21 21.85
C CYS A 12 -4.69 11.57 20.46
N GLU A 13 -4.05 10.42 20.39
CA GLU A 13 -3.69 9.77 19.12
C GLU A 13 -4.92 9.43 18.27
N ARG A 14 -6.03 9.01 18.89
CA ARG A 14 -7.29 8.71 18.18
C ARG A 14 -7.88 9.95 17.51
N GLU A 15 -7.87 11.09 18.19
CA GLU A 15 -8.34 12.36 17.63
C GLU A 15 -7.40 12.87 16.54
N LEU A 16 -6.08 12.74 16.73
CA LEU A 16 -5.10 13.10 15.70
C LEU A 16 -5.29 12.27 14.43
N ARG A 17 -5.47 10.95 14.54
CA ARG A 17 -5.75 10.06 13.39
C ARG A 17 -7.04 10.45 12.68
N ARG A 18 -8.10 10.77 13.43
CA ARG A 18 -9.37 11.23 12.83
C ARG A 18 -9.23 12.59 12.15
N ALA A 19 -8.50 13.52 12.76
CA ALA A 19 -8.21 14.83 12.17
C ALA A 19 -7.39 14.67 10.88
N HIS A 20 -6.39 13.78 10.88
CA HIS A 20 -5.59 13.46 9.71
C HIS A 20 -6.47 12.96 8.56
N LEU A 21 -7.29 11.93 8.82
CA LEU A 21 -8.24 11.38 7.84
C LEU A 21 -9.11 12.48 7.23
N VAL A 22 -9.78 13.29 8.06
CA VAL A 22 -10.67 14.35 7.56
C VAL A 22 -9.93 15.38 6.71
N LEU A 23 -8.77 15.86 7.17
CA LEU A 23 -7.97 16.86 6.46
C LEU A 23 -7.41 16.30 5.15
N ALA A 24 -6.93 15.05 5.16
CA ALA A 24 -6.39 14.38 4.00
C ALA A 24 -7.46 14.14 2.93
N PHE A 25 -8.66 13.70 3.31
CA PHE A 25 -9.81 13.60 2.41
C PHE A 25 -10.21 14.95 1.82
N MET A 26 -10.22 16.03 2.64
CA MET A 26 -10.51 17.38 2.15
C MET A 26 -9.48 17.87 1.13
N VAL A 27 -8.18 17.64 1.38
CA VAL A 27 -7.11 17.99 0.45
C VAL A 27 -7.24 17.18 -0.85
N GLN A 28 -7.44 15.87 -0.77
CA GLN A 28 -7.67 15.01 -1.93
C GLN A 28 -8.88 15.49 -2.73
N PHE A 29 -10.00 15.79 -2.06
CA PHE A 29 -11.20 16.27 -2.72
C PHE A 29 -10.95 17.61 -3.42
N TYR A 30 -10.32 18.57 -2.75
CA TYR A 30 -10.00 19.88 -3.29
C TYR A 30 -9.11 19.79 -4.54
N THR A 31 -8.05 19.01 -4.49
CA THR A 31 -7.04 18.93 -5.56
C THR A 31 -7.60 18.21 -6.80
N HIS A 32 -8.43 17.20 -6.60
CA HIS A 32 -9.05 16.43 -7.68
C HIS A 32 -10.27 17.08 -8.30
N THR A 33 -10.94 17.99 -7.59
CA THR A 33 -12.04 18.80 -8.12
C THR A 33 -11.59 20.14 -8.71
N THR A 34 -10.32 20.52 -8.52
CA THR A 34 -9.72 21.69 -9.16
C THR A 34 -9.68 21.48 -10.68
N PRO A 35 -10.19 22.44 -11.50
CA PRO A 35 -10.22 22.31 -12.95
C PRO A 35 -8.85 21.94 -13.55
N SER A 36 -8.84 21.07 -14.54
CA SER A 36 -7.60 20.51 -15.13
C SER A 36 -6.68 21.55 -15.77
N ARG A 37 -7.20 22.74 -16.09
CA ARG A 37 -6.45 23.86 -16.68
C ARG A 37 -5.85 24.81 -15.64
N GLU A 38 -6.21 24.65 -14.37
CA GLU A 38 -5.77 25.54 -13.30
C GLU A 38 -4.62 24.91 -12.51
N PRO A 39 -3.66 25.72 -12.02
CA PRO A 39 -2.65 25.23 -11.09
C PRO A 39 -3.31 24.80 -9.78
N ILE A 40 -2.76 23.79 -9.12
CA ILE A 40 -3.23 23.36 -7.80
C ILE A 40 -2.51 24.17 -6.73
N THR A 41 -3.26 24.88 -5.91
CA THR A 41 -2.76 25.58 -4.73
C THR A 41 -3.60 25.17 -3.53
N VAL A 42 -3.08 24.28 -2.69
CA VAL A 42 -3.78 23.81 -1.49
C VAL A 42 -3.86 24.97 -0.49
N PRO A 43 -5.08 25.40 -0.11
CA PRO A 43 -5.25 26.60 0.71
C PRO A 43 -4.60 26.46 2.07
N ARG A 44 -4.13 27.60 2.60
CA ARG A 44 -3.50 27.67 3.93
C ARG A 44 -4.33 27.02 5.04
N SER A 45 -5.65 27.10 4.94
CA SER A 45 -6.61 26.49 5.88
C SER A 45 -6.63 24.97 5.92
N LEU A 46 -6.08 24.30 4.90
CA LEU A 46 -5.92 22.85 4.86
C LEU A 46 -4.44 22.46 5.06
N THR A 47 -3.52 23.16 4.39
CA THR A 47 -2.07 22.91 4.45
C THR A 47 -1.53 22.93 5.87
N VAL A 48 -1.74 24.03 6.60
CA VAL A 48 -1.16 24.23 7.93
C VAL A 48 -1.65 23.18 8.96
N PRO A 49 -2.97 22.94 9.13
CA PRO A 49 -3.40 21.93 10.09
C PRO A 49 -2.99 20.51 9.68
N LEU A 50 -3.03 20.16 8.38
CA LEU A 50 -2.59 18.83 7.93
C LEU A 50 -1.12 18.60 8.27
N LEU A 51 -0.23 19.51 7.88
CA LEU A 51 1.20 19.41 8.20
C LEU A 51 1.46 19.29 9.71
N ARG A 52 0.75 20.05 10.55
CA ARG A 52 0.91 19.97 12.01
C ARG A 52 0.43 18.65 12.60
N VAL A 53 -0.68 18.10 12.11
CA VAL A 53 -1.20 16.79 12.55
C VAL A 53 -0.27 15.68 12.08
N SER A 54 0.12 15.68 10.81
CA SER A 54 1.02 14.70 10.21
C SER A 54 2.39 14.69 10.90
N ARG A 55 2.93 15.86 11.28
CA ARG A 55 4.16 15.96 12.07
C ARG A 55 4.01 15.33 13.45
N GLN A 56 2.89 15.53 14.14
CA GLN A 56 2.64 14.91 15.45
C GLN A 56 2.48 13.40 15.36
N LEU A 57 1.87 12.90 14.29
CA LEU A 57 1.70 11.47 14.02
C LEU A 57 2.95 10.81 13.42
N GLN A 58 3.95 11.60 13.01
CA GLN A 58 5.08 11.16 12.19
C GLN A 58 4.60 10.37 10.96
N HIS A 59 3.66 10.97 10.24
CA HIS A 59 2.95 10.39 9.11
C HIS A 59 3.01 11.32 7.90
N ALA A 60 2.79 10.80 6.69
CA ALA A 60 2.79 11.61 5.48
C ALA A 60 1.65 12.65 5.49
N PRO A 61 1.85 13.90 5.03
CA PRO A 61 0.82 14.95 5.01
C PRO A 61 -0.11 14.82 3.80
N TYR A 62 -0.66 13.64 3.60
CA TYR A 62 -1.55 13.31 2.51
C TYR A 62 -2.36 12.06 2.81
N ILE A 63 -3.41 11.79 2.01
CA ILE A 63 -4.21 10.59 2.20
C ILE A 63 -3.37 9.33 1.96
N THR A 64 -3.31 8.46 2.96
CA THR A 64 -2.61 7.16 2.91
C THR A 64 -3.59 6.00 3.06
N TYR A 65 -3.09 4.77 2.94
CA TYR A 65 -3.81 3.55 3.30
C TYR A 65 -4.33 3.57 4.75
N SER A 66 -3.59 4.23 5.66
CA SER A 66 -4.03 4.43 7.04
C SER A 66 -5.35 5.20 7.11
N ASP A 67 -5.51 6.20 6.24
CA ASP A 67 -6.66 7.10 6.24
C ASP A 67 -7.88 6.51 5.54
N HIS A 68 -7.73 5.82 4.40
CA HIS A 68 -8.90 5.29 3.67
C HIS A 68 -9.33 3.89 4.14
N ALA A 69 -8.43 3.13 4.81
CA ALA A 69 -8.72 1.80 5.34
C ALA A 69 -8.66 1.79 6.87
N LEU A 70 -7.46 1.78 7.46
CA LEU A 70 -7.27 1.43 8.88
C LEU A 70 -8.09 2.27 9.87
N HIS A 71 -8.28 3.56 9.59
CA HIS A 71 -9.03 4.49 10.44
C HIS A 71 -10.39 4.92 9.85
N ASN A 72 -10.79 4.37 8.70
CA ASN A 72 -12.00 4.79 7.97
C ASN A 72 -13.21 3.90 8.19
N TRP A 73 -13.40 3.36 9.38
CA TRP A 73 -14.51 2.44 9.65
C TRP A 73 -15.30 2.82 10.89
N SER A 74 -16.57 2.46 10.88
CA SER A 74 -17.48 2.52 12.02
C SER A 74 -18.28 1.24 12.10
N HIS A 75 -18.87 0.96 13.26
CA HIS A 75 -19.82 -0.13 13.38
C HIS A 75 -21.13 0.23 12.66
N ARG A 76 -21.75 -0.73 11.96
CA ARG A 76 -23.09 -0.54 11.37
C ARG A 76 -24.13 -0.44 12.49
N GLU A 77 -24.03 -1.36 13.44
CA GLU A 77 -24.85 -1.42 14.64
C GLU A 77 -24.00 -1.09 15.87
N PRO A 78 -24.48 -0.24 16.80
CA PRO A 78 -23.76 0.07 18.02
C PRO A 78 -23.34 -1.19 18.78
N ARG A 79 -22.10 -1.22 19.25
CA ARG A 79 -21.58 -2.26 20.14
C ARG A 79 -21.20 -1.68 21.49
N GLU A 80 -21.08 -2.57 22.47
CA GLU A 80 -20.47 -2.24 23.76
C GLU A 80 -19.09 -1.63 23.56
N GLU A 81 -18.76 -0.65 24.40
CA GLU A 81 -17.46 0.01 24.37
C GLU A 81 -16.34 -1.00 24.62
N GLY A 82 -15.40 -1.11 23.68
CA GLY A 82 -14.28 -2.05 23.74
C GLY A 82 -14.51 -3.39 23.03
N ALA A 83 -15.70 -3.65 22.46
CA ALA A 83 -15.91 -4.84 21.64
C ALA A 83 -14.98 -4.85 20.42
N LEU A 84 -14.32 -5.99 20.15
CA LEU A 84 -13.48 -6.13 18.97
C LEU A 84 -14.32 -6.01 17.69
N PRO A 85 -13.78 -5.36 16.64
CA PRO A 85 -14.44 -5.26 15.35
C PRO A 85 -14.56 -6.64 14.68
N THR A 86 -15.74 -6.94 14.13
CA THR A 86 -15.98 -8.12 13.30
C THR A 86 -16.34 -7.68 11.89
N SER A 87 -15.88 -8.43 10.88
CA SER A 87 -15.96 -8.07 9.46
C SER A 87 -17.37 -7.81 8.92
N ASP A 88 -18.39 -8.38 9.56
CA ASP A 88 -19.81 -8.32 9.20
C ASP A 88 -20.51 -7.04 9.69
N ASN A 89 -19.99 -6.40 10.74
CA ASN A 89 -20.59 -5.22 11.37
C ASN A 89 -19.77 -3.94 11.13
N LEU A 90 -19.11 -3.82 9.98
CA LEU A 90 -18.29 -2.65 9.63
C LEU A 90 -18.79 -1.94 8.37
N GLN A 91 -18.66 -0.62 8.37
CA GLN A 91 -18.92 0.23 7.21
C GLN A 91 -17.91 1.37 7.12
N THR A 92 -17.70 1.88 5.92
CA THR A 92 -16.82 3.02 5.66
C THR A 92 -17.40 4.29 6.28
N GLN A 93 -16.58 5.14 6.88
CA GLN A 93 -17.03 6.44 7.41
C GLN A 93 -17.04 7.55 6.36
N THR A 94 -16.08 7.54 5.42
CA THR A 94 -15.89 8.61 4.45
C THR A 94 -15.51 8.04 3.08
N THR A 95 -16.19 8.53 2.04
CA THR A 95 -16.07 8.09 0.64
C THR A 95 -16.06 9.33 -0.26
N PHE A 96 -15.38 9.25 -1.40
CA PHE A 96 -15.33 10.30 -2.42
C PHE A 96 -16.54 10.28 -3.36
N THR A 97 -16.95 9.08 -3.78
CA THR A 97 -18.01 8.83 -4.76
C THR A 97 -19.36 8.57 -4.10
N GLY A 98 -19.34 8.03 -2.88
CA GLY A 98 -20.56 7.56 -2.20
C GLY A 98 -21.14 6.27 -2.82
N THR A 99 -20.41 5.62 -3.72
CA THR A 99 -20.86 4.38 -4.35
C THR A 99 -20.73 3.17 -3.40
N PRO A 100 -21.61 2.16 -3.51
CA PRO A 100 -21.44 0.90 -2.79
C PRO A 100 -20.11 0.21 -3.11
N ASP A 101 -19.65 0.31 -4.35
CA ASP A 101 -18.38 -0.25 -4.81
C ASP A 101 -17.18 0.37 -4.07
N GLU A 102 -17.17 1.68 -3.82
CA GLU A 102 -16.11 2.34 -3.04
C GLU A 102 -16.12 1.90 -1.59
N ASN A 103 -17.31 1.79 -0.99
CA ASN A 103 -17.42 1.25 0.36
C ASN A 103 -16.87 -0.18 0.43
N GLU A 104 -17.22 -1.05 -0.51
CA GLU A 104 -16.73 -2.44 -0.51
C GLU A 104 -15.24 -2.55 -0.86
N PHE A 105 -14.68 -1.61 -1.63
CA PHE A 105 -13.23 -1.50 -1.85
C PHE A 105 -12.50 -1.24 -0.53
N HIS A 106 -12.85 -0.19 0.21
CA HIS A 106 -12.25 0.09 1.52
C HIS A 106 -12.51 -1.02 2.55
N MET A 107 -13.72 -1.59 2.56
CA MET A 107 -14.05 -2.68 3.49
C MET A 107 -13.27 -3.96 3.17
N THR A 108 -12.93 -4.22 1.91
CA THR A 108 -12.11 -5.40 1.58
C THR A 108 -10.72 -5.28 2.20
N ASP A 109 -10.09 -4.11 2.12
CA ASP A 109 -8.81 -3.83 2.78
C ASP A 109 -8.89 -4.07 4.30
N ILE A 110 -9.91 -3.54 4.95
CA ILE A 110 -10.10 -3.70 6.41
C ILE A 110 -10.34 -5.17 6.79
N ARG A 111 -11.10 -5.92 5.98
CA ARG A 111 -11.33 -7.35 6.24
C ARG A 111 -10.05 -8.18 6.09
N ILE A 112 -9.18 -7.81 5.13
CA ILE A 112 -7.85 -8.42 4.99
C ILE A 112 -6.99 -8.10 6.21
N GLU A 113 -6.98 -6.85 6.68
CA GLU A 113 -6.22 -6.43 7.86
C GLU A 113 -6.69 -7.13 9.14
N LEU A 114 -8.00 -7.20 9.38
CA LEU A 114 -8.57 -7.90 10.54
C LEU A 114 -8.23 -9.39 10.53
N LYS A 115 -8.37 -10.05 9.38
CA LYS A 115 -8.00 -11.46 9.25
C LYS A 115 -6.49 -11.66 9.39
N GLY A 116 -5.70 -10.76 8.80
CA GLY A 116 -4.25 -10.77 8.85
C GLY A 116 -3.66 -10.58 10.24
N ALA A 117 -4.34 -9.85 11.12
CA ALA A 117 -3.94 -9.71 12.53
C ALA A 117 -3.82 -11.07 13.24
N GLU A 118 -4.69 -12.05 12.91
CA GLU A 118 -4.59 -13.42 13.43
C GLU A 118 -3.30 -14.11 12.96
N ALA A 119 -2.90 -13.93 11.69
CA ALA A 119 -1.65 -14.50 11.17
C ALA A 119 -0.43 -13.84 11.81
N VAL A 120 -0.44 -12.52 11.98
CA VAL A 120 0.64 -11.78 12.66
C VAL A 120 0.81 -12.29 14.10
N GLU A 121 -0.28 -12.50 14.83
CA GLU A 121 -0.22 -13.02 16.21
C GLU A 121 0.32 -14.45 16.25
N LEU A 122 -0.11 -15.32 15.34
CA LEU A 122 0.43 -16.69 15.25
C LEU A 122 1.93 -16.71 14.93
N MET A 123 2.39 -15.82 14.03
CA MET A 123 3.82 -15.68 13.73
C MET A 123 4.61 -15.11 14.91
N ARG A 124 4.03 -14.16 15.65
CA ARG A 124 4.61 -13.61 16.89
C ARG A 124 4.77 -14.71 17.94
N LEU A 125 3.73 -15.51 18.19
CA LEU A 125 3.79 -16.64 19.13
C LEU A 125 4.83 -17.69 18.72
N ALA A 126 4.96 -18.00 17.41
CA ALA A 126 6.00 -18.88 16.92
C ALA A 126 7.41 -18.31 17.16
N MET A 127 7.61 -17.01 16.95
CA MET A 127 8.88 -16.35 17.20
C MET A 127 9.24 -16.31 18.68
N ASP A 128 8.29 -15.95 19.55
CA ASP A 128 8.49 -15.93 21.01
C ASP A 128 8.87 -17.31 21.53
N GLU A 129 8.25 -18.36 21.01
CA GLU A 129 8.58 -19.74 21.37
C GLU A 129 10.03 -20.10 21.01
N ILE A 130 10.50 -19.65 19.85
CA ILE A 130 11.86 -19.95 19.35
C ILE A 130 12.92 -19.14 20.10
N VAL A 131 12.62 -17.89 20.44
CA VAL A 131 13.61 -16.96 21.03
C VAL A 131 13.60 -17.01 22.56
N GLY A 132 12.46 -17.30 23.17
CA GLY A 132 12.26 -17.24 24.62
C GLY A 132 12.54 -18.54 25.37
N ASN A 133 12.83 -19.66 24.69
CA ASN A 133 13.03 -20.97 25.32
C ASN A 133 14.33 -21.63 24.87
N ASP A 134 15.06 -22.24 25.82
CA ASP A 134 16.28 -23.01 25.54
C ASP A 134 15.99 -24.30 24.75
N ASP A 135 14.79 -24.88 24.93
CA ASP A 135 14.28 -26.05 24.20
C ASP A 135 12.90 -25.76 23.61
N PRO A 136 12.83 -25.16 22.40
CA PRO A 136 11.56 -24.77 21.79
C PRO A 136 10.66 -25.96 21.43
N ASP A 137 9.37 -25.89 21.76
CA ASP A 137 8.39 -26.93 21.40
C ASP A 137 8.08 -26.90 19.90
N VAL A 138 8.76 -27.79 19.15
CA VAL A 138 8.58 -27.97 17.70
C VAL A 138 7.12 -28.22 17.32
N GLY A 139 6.37 -28.98 18.14
CA GLY A 139 4.97 -29.29 17.90
C GLY A 139 4.07 -28.08 18.05
N ARG A 140 4.34 -27.22 19.04
CA ARG A 140 3.66 -25.92 19.22
C ARG A 140 3.96 -24.95 18.08
N ILE A 141 5.23 -24.80 17.70
CA ILE A 141 5.65 -23.98 16.55
C ILE A 141 4.97 -24.45 15.27
N THR A 142 4.93 -25.76 15.04
CA THR A 142 4.24 -26.37 13.88
C THR A 142 2.75 -25.99 13.84
N ARG A 143 2.06 -26.01 14.99
CA ARG A 143 0.65 -25.60 15.06
C ARG A 143 0.46 -24.12 14.72
N TYR A 144 1.32 -23.24 15.22
CA TYR A 144 1.28 -21.81 14.89
C TYR A 144 1.50 -21.57 13.40
N LEU A 145 2.50 -22.21 12.79
CA LEU A 145 2.79 -22.10 11.36
C LEU A 145 1.63 -22.61 10.49
N LYS A 146 1.01 -23.74 10.85
CA LYS A 146 -0.18 -24.26 10.16
C LYS A 146 -1.36 -23.29 10.27
N GLY A 147 -1.58 -22.73 11.46
CA GLY A 147 -2.61 -21.72 11.68
C GLY A 147 -2.38 -20.48 10.81
N ALA A 148 -1.15 -19.95 10.79
CA ALA A 148 -0.79 -18.79 9.99
C ALA A 148 -1.02 -19.06 8.49
N ALA A 149 -0.62 -20.24 7.99
CA ALA A 149 -0.89 -20.65 6.62
C ALA A 149 -2.40 -20.65 6.29
N ALA A 150 -3.23 -21.23 7.18
CA ALA A 150 -4.68 -21.25 7.00
C ALA A 150 -5.31 -19.86 7.01
N VAL A 151 -4.82 -18.95 7.87
CA VAL A 151 -5.28 -17.56 7.91
C VAL A 151 -4.89 -16.80 6.63
N ILE A 152 -3.67 -17.00 6.13
CA ILE A 152 -3.21 -16.36 4.88
C ILE A 152 -4.04 -16.85 3.67
N GLU A 153 -4.41 -18.13 3.65
CA GLU A 153 -5.35 -18.65 2.64
C GLU A 153 -6.74 -17.98 2.75
N GLN A 154 -7.24 -17.73 3.97
CA GLN A 154 -8.49 -16.98 4.15
C GLN A 154 -8.35 -15.51 3.71
N MET A 155 -7.21 -14.87 3.94
CA MET A 155 -6.93 -13.51 3.42
C MET A 155 -7.03 -13.47 1.89
N LYS A 156 -6.54 -14.51 1.20
CA LYS A 156 -6.66 -14.65 -0.25
C LYS A 156 -8.13 -14.77 -0.67
N ASP A 157 -8.94 -15.52 0.07
CA ASP A 157 -10.38 -15.62 -0.23
C ASP A 157 -11.12 -14.29 -0.05
N VAL A 158 -10.77 -13.52 0.99
CA VAL A 158 -11.28 -12.14 1.18
C VAL A 158 -10.88 -11.25 0.00
N LEU A 159 -9.62 -11.26 -0.41
CA LEU A 159 -9.14 -10.49 -1.58
C LEU A 159 -9.87 -10.89 -2.88
N MET A 160 -10.13 -12.19 -3.08
CA MET A 160 -10.84 -12.66 -4.26
C MET A 160 -12.33 -12.32 -4.24
N SER A 161 -12.91 -12.02 -3.07
CA SER A 161 -14.29 -11.56 -2.95
C SER A 161 -14.52 -10.19 -3.60
N THR A 162 -13.48 -9.36 -3.77
CA THR A 162 -13.55 -8.07 -4.49
C THR A 162 -14.25 -8.21 -5.84
N LYS A 163 -13.98 -9.30 -6.57
CA LYS A 163 -14.60 -9.61 -7.88
C LYS A 163 -16.12 -9.63 -7.88
N LYS A 164 -16.72 -9.93 -6.73
CA LYS A 164 -18.18 -10.00 -6.55
C LYS A 164 -18.75 -8.69 -5.99
N LEU A 165 -17.93 -7.92 -5.28
CA LEU A 165 -18.36 -6.78 -4.46
C LEU A 165 -18.08 -5.43 -5.12
N VAL A 166 -17.07 -5.36 -5.98
CA VAL A 166 -16.62 -4.12 -6.63
C VAL A 166 -16.59 -4.36 -8.13
N ARG A 167 -17.31 -3.55 -8.91
CA ARG A 167 -17.28 -3.64 -10.38
C ARG A 167 -15.96 -3.06 -10.92
N PRO A 168 -15.23 -3.77 -11.80
CA PRO A 168 -13.97 -3.25 -12.35
C PRO A 168 -14.10 -1.90 -13.05
N GLU A 169 -15.21 -1.65 -13.75
CA GLU A 169 -15.46 -0.39 -14.45
C GLU A 169 -15.64 0.77 -13.47
N VAL A 170 -16.44 0.57 -12.41
CA VAL A 170 -16.65 1.58 -11.36
C VAL A 170 -15.36 1.88 -10.62
N PHE A 171 -14.59 0.83 -10.28
CA PHE A 171 -13.27 1.03 -9.69
C PHE A 171 -12.37 1.87 -10.59
N TYR A 172 -12.25 1.51 -11.86
CA TYR A 172 -11.31 2.18 -12.75
C TYR A 172 -11.72 3.62 -13.10
N GLU A 173 -13.00 3.84 -13.38
CA GLU A 173 -13.51 5.13 -13.88
C GLU A 173 -13.90 6.10 -12.76
N GLU A 174 -14.40 5.59 -11.62
CA GLU A 174 -14.95 6.43 -10.54
C GLU A 174 -14.08 6.46 -9.28
N ILE A 175 -13.43 5.34 -8.89
CA ILE A 175 -12.70 5.23 -7.62
C ILE A 175 -11.19 5.54 -7.80
N SER A 176 -10.53 4.87 -8.73
CA SER A 176 -9.08 4.97 -9.00
C SER A 176 -8.58 6.42 -9.19
N PRO A 177 -9.33 7.34 -9.84
CA PRO A 177 -8.91 8.73 -9.93
C PRO A 177 -8.61 9.37 -8.57
N TRP A 178 -9.39 9.04 -7.53
CA TRP A 178 -9.21 9.53 -6.17
C TRP A 178 -8.03 8.89 -5.43
N LEU A 179 -7.37 7.87 -5.99
CA LEU A 179 -6.20 7.23 -5.39
C LEU A 179 -4.87 7.79 -5.92
N THR A 180 -4.93 8.95 -6.59
CA THR A 180 -3.77 9.56 -7.26
C THR A 180 -3.11 10.63 -6.39
N GLY A 181 -1.78 10.56 -6.31
CA GLY A 181 -0.94 11.54 -5.63
C GLY A 181 -0.49 12.71 -6.51
N ALA A 182 0.20 13.67 -5.91
CA ALA A 182 0.77 14.81 -6.61
C ALA A 182 1.97 14.43 -7.49
N ASP A 183 2.66 13.34 -7.15
CA ASP A 183 3.78 12.78 -7.89
C ASP A 183 3.40 12.23 -9.28
N VAL A 184 2.13 11.89 -9.46
CA VAL A 184 1.56 11.37 -10.71
C VAL A 184 0.31 12.13 -11.15
N ASP A 185 0.28 13.45 -10.94
CA ASP A 185 -0.83 14.30 -11.39
C ASP A 185 -1.13 14.07 -12.89
N PRO A 186 -2.38 13.71 -13.26
CA PRO A 186 -2.71 13.29 -14.62
C PRO A 186 -2.57 14.41 -15.65
N TYR A 187 -2.52 15.66 -15.20
CA TYR A 187 -2.36 16.86 -16.02
C TYR A 187 -0.96 17.48 -15.88
N ASN A 188 -0.05 16.82 -15.14
CA ASN A 188 1.30 17.28 -14.86
C ASN A 188 1.32 18.70 -14.25
N ARG A 189 0.33 19.00 -13.40
CA ARG A 189 0.23 20.26 -12.67
C ARG A 189 1.24 20.28 -11.53
N LYS A 190 1.79 21.46 -11.25
CA LYS A 190 2.56 21.69 -10.02
C LYS A 190 1.60 22.00 -8.88
N TRP A 191 1.86 21.40 -7.72
CA TRP A 191 1.08 21.59 -6.51
C TRP A 191 1.82 22.55 -5.60
N ALA A 192 1.15 23.63 -5.20
CA ALA A 192 1.62 24.58 -4.20
C ALA A 192 0.85 24.39 -2.88
N TRP A 193 1.51 24.70 -1.77
CA TRP A 193 1.00 24.49 -0.42
C TRP A 193 1.13 25.79 0.37
N GLU A 194 0.05 26.57 0.43
CA GLU A 194 0.06 27.88 1.08
C GLU A 194 0.30 27.75 2.59
N GLY A 195 1.19 28.58 3.15
CA GLY A 195 1.51 28.58 4.57
C GLY A 195 2.33 27.36 5.03
N SER A 196 2.89 26.58 4.10
CA SER A 196 3.76 25.45 4.43
C SER A 196 5.01 25.89 5.21
N GLU A 197 5.49 27.11 4.98
CA GLU A 197 6.59 27.74 5.71
C GLU A 197 6.31 27.96 7.20
N GLU A 198 5.04 27.87 7.64
CA GLU A 198 4.64 27.99 9.05
C GLU A 198 4.83 26.70 9.86
N VAL A 199 5.21 25.62 9.20
CA VAL A 199 5.46 24.31 9.83
C VAL A 199 6.87 23.87 9.49
N GLU A 200 7.73 23.87 10.49
CA GLU A 200 9.10 23.37 10.35
C GLU A 200 9.09 21.90 9.90
N GLY A 201 9.96 21.58 8.93
CA GLY A 201 10.06 20.26 8.30
C GLY A 201 9.14 20.06 7.10
N SER A 202 8.27 21.03 6.77
CA SER A 202 7.27 20.89 5.69
C SER A 202 7.87 20.56 4.31
N ALA A 203 9.04 21.12 3.97
CA ALA A 203 9.69 20.85 2.69
C ALA A 203 10.00 19.36 2.47
N GLU A 204 10.50 18.67 3.51
CA GLU A 204 10.77 17.23 3.46
C GLU A 204 9.45 16.45 3.40
N MET A 205 8.48 16.80 4.26
CA MET A 205 7.18 16.13 4.32
C MET A 205 6.40 16.20 3.00
N LEU A 206 6.59 17.27 2.22
CA LEU A 206 5.91 17.50 0.94
C LEU A 206 6.73 17.01 -0.27
N THR A 207 7.84 16.29 -0.06
CA THR A 207 8.69 15.80 -1.16
C THR A 207 8.05 14.61 -1.89
N ASN A 208 7.38 13.72 -1.17
CA ASN A 208 6.74 12.52 -1.72
C ASN A 208 5.29 12.45 -1.27
N ILE A 209 4.39 12.84 -2.17
CA ILE A 209 2.93 12.87 -1.94
C ILE A 209 2.31 11.85 -2.88
N SER A 210 2.62 10.57 -2.65
CA SER A 210 2.03 9.48 -3.41
C SER A 210 0.62 9.18 -2.91
N GLY A 211 -0.25 8.82 -3.84
CA GLY A 211 -1.59 8.38 -3.52
C GLY A 211 -1.58 7.04 -2.76
N PRO A 212 -2.70 6.67 -2.15
CA PRO A 212 -2.72 5.54 -1.26
C PRO A 212 -2.79 4.22 -2.05
N THR A 213 -1.98 3.25 -1.64
CA THR A 213 -1.89 1.94 -2.30
C THR A 213 -1.86 0.82 -1.26
N ALA A 214 -2.24 -0.39 -1.66
CA ALA A 214 -2.16 -1.58 -0.80
C ALA A 214 -0.73 -1.85 -0.29
N ALA A 215 0.31 -1.37 -0.98
CA ALA A 215 1.69 -1.48 -0.52
C ALA A 215 2.02 -0.68 0.74
N GLN A 216 1.20 0.32 1.08
CA GLN A 216 1.34 1.08 2.31
C GLN A 216 0.77 0.31 3.53
N SER A 217 0.09 -0.84 3.32
CA SER A 217 -0.27 -1.76 4.39
C SER A 217 1.01 -2.34 5.04
N PRO A 218 1.10 -2.36 6.38
CA PRO A 218 2.21 -3.01 7.08
C PRO A 218 2.08 -4.54 7.11
N LEU A 219 0.91 -5.10 6.77
CA LEU A 219 0.59 -6.50 7.00
C LEU A 219 1.48 -7.45 6.20
N VAL A 220 1.51 -7.30 4.87
CA VAL A 220 2.28 -8.19 3.99
C VAL A 220 3.79 -8.08 4.27
N PRO A 221 4.39 -6.87 4.41
CA PRO A 221 5.79 -6.75 4.83
C PRO A 221 6.10 -7.39 6.19
N THR A 222 5.16 -7.31 7.15
CA THR A 222 5.31 -7.93 8.48
C THR A 222 5.35 -9.46 8.36
N LEU A 223 4.42 -10.06 7.63
CA LEU A 223 4.39 -11.51 7.39
C LEU A 223 5.64 -11.98 6.64
N ASP A 224 6.09 -11.21 5.65
CA ASP A 224 7.34 -11.46 4.94
C ASP A 224 8.56 -11.49 5.88
N ALA A 225 8.64 -10.52 6.81
CA ALA A 225 9.73 -10.42 7.77
C ALA A 225 9.72 -11.61 8.75
N TYR A 226 8.55 -11.98 9.27
CA TYR A 226 8.40 -13.16 10.13
C TYR A 226 8.79 -14.46 9.43
N LEU A 227 8.36 -14.65 8.19
CA LEU A 227 8.73 -15.80 7.36
C LEU A 227 10.20 -15.74 6.91
N GLY A 228 10.92 -14.67 7.20
CA GLY A 228 12.33 -14.53 6.85
C GLY A 228 12.59 -14.51 5.35
N LEU A 229 11.65 -13.97 4.56
CA LEU A 229 11.84 -13.81 3.13
C LEU A 229 13.00 -12.84 2.85
N VAL A 230 13.85 -13.18 1.89
CA VAL A 230 15.00 -12.35 1.53
C VAL A 230 14.51 -11.02 0.92
N GLU A 231 14.98 -9.91 1.47
CA GLU A 231 14.89 -8.59 0.85
C GLU A 231 16.13 -8.39 -0.01
N ASP A 232 15.98 -8.49 -1.33
CA ASP A 232 16.99 -7.98 -2.25
C ASP A 232 16.96 -6.44 -2.26
N GLU A 233 17.95 -5.82 -2.92
CA GLU A 233 18.08 -4.37 -2.97
C GLU A 233 16.82 -3.68 -3.50
N SER A 234 16.17 -4.29 -4.51
CA SER A 234 14.93 -3.79 -5.10
C SER A 234 13.78 -3.79 -4.09
N LYS A 235 13.57 -4.90 -3.39
CA LYS A 235 12.52 -5.02 -2.36
C LYS A 235 12.81 -4.11 -1.16
N SER A 236 14.06 -4.06 -0.69
CA SER A 236 14.44 -3.18 0.43
C SER A 236 14.17 -1.71 0.09
N ALA A 237 14.64 -1.24 -1.08
CA ALA A 237 14.41 0.13 -1.51
C ALA A 237 12.92 0.46 -1.67
N PHE A 238 12.11 -0.52 -2.12
CA PHE A 238 10.66 -0.35 -2.18
C PHE A 238 10.04 -0.22 -0.78
N LEU A 239 10.38 -1.12 0.15
CA LEU A 239 9.88 -1.08 1.53
C LEU A 239 10.25 0.23 2.23
N ASP A 240 11.47 0.73 2.03
CA ASP A 240 11.91 1.99 2.61
C ASP A 240 11.12 3.19 2.06
N ARG A 241 10.71 3.14 0.78
CA ARG A 241 9.83 4.15 0.18
C ARG A 241 8.39 4.10 0.70
N VAL A 242 7.80 2.91 0.85
CA VAL A 242 6.39 2.80 1.24
C VAL A 242 6.17 2.93 2.75
N ARG A 243 7.19 2.62 3.56
CA ARG A 243 7.10 2.65 5.02
C ARG A 243 6.79 4.05 5.57
N ILE A 244 7.24 5.12 4.92
CA ILE A 244 6.97 6.50 5.37
C ILE A 244 5.47 6.83 5.42
N TYR A 245 4.64 6.07 4.68
CA TYR A 245 3.19 6.20 4.65
C TYR A 245 2.47 5.32 5.69
N MET A 246 3.20 4.54 6.51
CA MET A 246 2.60 3.75 7.59
C MET A 246 2.51 4.58 8.87
N ASN A 247 1.70 4.15 9.84
CA ASN A 247 1.73 4.74 11.19
C ASN A 247 3.10 4.48 11.84
N HIS A 248 3.64 5.45 12.59
CA HIS A 248 4.98 5.36 13.19
C HIS A 248 5.23 4.04 13.96
N ASN A 249 4.27 3.61 14.78
CA ASN A 249 4.40 2.36 15.53
C ASN A 249 4.49 1.13 14.61
N HIS A 250 3.80 1.12 13.47
CA HIS A 250 3.92 0.06 12.47
C HIS A 250 5.30 0.11 11.78
N GLN A 251 5.82 1.31 11.50
CA GLN A 251 7.16 1.48 10.93
C GLN A 251 8.24 0.93 11.87
N ALA A 252 8.16 1.30 13.15
CA ALA A 252 9.10 0.87 14.18
C ALA A 252 9.05 -0.65 14.38
N PHE A 253 7.86 -1.23 14.45
CA PHE A 253 7.66 -2.66 14.55
C PHE A 253 8.22 -3.41 13.34
N LEU A 254 7.91 -2.97 12.12
CA LEU A 254 8.45 -3.59 10.90
C LEU A 254 9.98 -3.47 10.83
N GLN A 255 10.55 -2.32 11.19
CA GLN A 255 12.00 -2.15 11.24
C GLN A 255 12.66 -3.10 12.25
N HIS A 256 12.06 -3.27 13.42
CA HIS A 256 12.53 -4.23 14.42
C HIS A 256 12.56 -5.65 13.86
N LEU A 257 11.46 -6.11 13.24
CA LEU A 257 11.39 -7.44 12.63
C LEU A 257 12.41 -7.64 11.50
N ARG A 258 12.58 -6.64 10.63
CA ARG A 258 13.57 -6.67 9.53
C ARG A 258 14.99 -6.84 10.04
N SER A 259 15.30 -6.31 11.23
CA SER A 259 16.61 -6.40 11.87
C SER A 259 16.81 -7.64 12.75
N ASN A 260 15.77 -8.46 13.00
CA ASN A 260 15.79 -9.51 14.03
C ASN A 260 16.39 -10.86 13.59
N GLY A 261 17.19 -10.92 12.51
CA GLY A 261 17.94 -12.15 12.16
C GLY A 261 17.12 -13.37 11.68
N ARG A 262 15.81 -13.21 11.39
CA ARG A 262 14.93 -14.23 10.78
C ARG A 262 14.82 -15.54 11.59
N PRO A 263 14.45 -15.49 12.88
CA PRO A 263 14.52 -16.63 13.80
C PRO A 263 13.66 -17.82 13.35
N VAL A 264 12.44 -17.57 12.85
CA VAL A 264 11.52 -18.61 12.37
C VAL A 264 12.16 -19.41 11.22
N ARG A 265 12.68 -18.72 10.20
CA ARG A 265 13.33 -19.37 9.07
C ARG A 265 14.56 -20.17 9.50
N SER A 266 15.42 -19.59 10.34
CA SER A 266 16.63 -20.24 10.84
C SER A 266 16.31 -21.51 11.65
N PHE A 267 15.27 -21.46 12.47
CA PHE A 267 14.76 -22.61 13.22
C PHE A 267 14.28 -23.73 12.28
N VAL A 268 13.44 -23.40 11.30
CA VAL A 268 12.91 -24.40 10.36
C VAL A 268 14.02 -25.02 9.49
N GLN A 269 15.01 -24.23 9.08
CA GLN A 269 16.20 -24.74 8.38
C GLN A 269 17.00 -25.72 9.24
N ARG A 270 17.12 -25.47 10.54
CA ARG A 270 17.77 -26.40 11.48
C ARG A 270 16.97 -27.70 11.57
N ILE A 271 15.66 -27.63 11.76
CA ILE A 271 14.77 -28.81 11.78
C ILE A 271 14.87 -29.60 10.48
N SER A 272 14.93 -28.93 9.32
CA SER A 272 15.10 -29.60 8.02
C SER A 272 16.39 -30.39 7.92
N ARG A 273 17.49 -29.93 8.53
CA ARG A 273 18.78 -30.65 8.55
C ARG A 273 18.76 -31.82 9.52
N GLU A 274 18.11 -31.65 10.67
CA GLU A 274 18.07 -32.65 11.75
C GLU A 274 17.05 -33.77 11.49
N GLN A 275 15.87 -33.42 10.96
CA GLN A 275 14.70 -34.30 10.85
C GLN A 275 14.25 -34.54 9.40
N GLY A 276 14.85 -33.86 8.42
CA GLY A 276 14.51 -33.97 7.00
C GLY A 276 13.46 -32.96 6.52
N ALA A 277 13.36 -32.83 5.19
CA ALA A 277 12.45 -31.92 4.50
C ALA A 277 10.97 -32.27 4.73
N ASP A 278 10.66 -33.55 4.98
CA ASP A 278 9.29 -34.04 5.21
C ASP A 278 8.81 -33.83 6.66
N SER A 279 9.63 -33.20 7.52
CA SER A 279 9.24 -32.94 8.91
C SER A 279 8.00 -32.03 8.98
N PRO A 280 7.09 -32.25 9.96
CA PRO A 280 5.86 -31.46 10.06
C PRO A 280 6.07 -29.95 10.16
N ALA A 281 7.16 -29.51 10.80
CA ALA A 281 7.50 -28.10 10.94
C ALA A 281 7.93 -27.46 9.61
N VAL A 282 8.74 -28.17 8.81
CA VAL A 282 9.15 -27.72 7.46
C VAL A 282 7.95 -27.67 6.54
N ALA A 283 7.11 -28.71 6.53
CA ALA A 283 5.88 -28.73 5.74
C ALA A 283 4.92 -27.58 6.12
N ALA A 284 4.77 -27.28 7.42
CA ALA A 284 3.93 -26.17 7.89
C ALA A 284 4.47 -24.79 7.48
N TYR A 285 5.79 -24.59 7.59
CA TYR A 285 6.44 -23.37 7.14
C TYR A 285 6.29 -23.19 5.61
N ASP A 286 6.56 -24.25 4.83
CA ASP A 286 6.40 -24.23 3.38
C ASP A 286 4.93 -23.99 2.97
N ALA A 287 3.96 -24.50 3.74
CA ALA A 287 2.56 -24.19 3.54
C ALA A 287 2.27 -22.69 3.73
N ALA A 288 2.86 -22.04 4.74
CA ALA A 288 2.71 -20.59 4.93
C ALA A 288 3.36 -19.79 3.77
N ILE A 289 4.52 -20.23 3.28
CA ILE A 289 5.18 -19.65 2.09
C ILE A 289 4.30 -19.79 0.85
N ASN A 290 3.73 -20.98 0.63
CA ASN A 290 2.82 -21.24 -0.48
C ASN A 290 1.53 -20.42 -0.36
N ALA A 291 1.00 -20.23 0.85
CA ALA A 291 -0.15 -19.37 1.09
C ALA A 291 0.15 -17.91 0.75
N MET A 292 1.32 -17.38 1.14
CA MET A 292 1.75 -16.04 0.75
C MET A 292 1.91 -15.90 -0.77
N LYS A 293 2.44 -16.93 -1.44
CA LYS A 293 2.49 -16.97 -2.91
C LYS A 293 1.07 -16.94 -3.50
N GLY A 294 0.15 -17.75 -2.97
CA GLY A 294 -1.24 -17.81 -3.38
C GLY A 294 -1.97 -16.47 -3.23
N PHE A 295 -1.73 -15.78 -2.12
CA PHE A 295 -2.21 -14.41 -1.90
C PHE A 295 -1.67 -13.43 -2.96
N ARG A 296 -0.37 -13.49 -3.28
CA ARG A 296 0.25 -12.65 -4.33
C ARG A 296 -0.26 -12.97 -5.73
N ASP A 297 -0.51 -14.25 -6.04
CA ASP A 297 -1.15 -14.67 -7.28
C ASP A 297 -2.58 -14.10 -7.39
N ALA A 298 -3.36 -14.14 -6.31
CA ALA A 298 -4.67 -13.50 -6.25
C ALA A 298 -4.57 -11.98 -6.44
N HIS A 299 -3.60 -11.31 -5.82
CA HIS A 299 -3.37 -9.88 -6.02
C HIS A 299 -3.03 -9.54 -7.47
N LEU A 300 -2.18 -10.34 -8.14
CA LEU A 300 -1.90 -10.20 -9.58
C LEU A 300 -3.17 -10.32 -10.43
N ILE A 301 -4.09 -11.22 -10.07
CA ILE A 301 -5.39 -11.36 -10.74
C ILE A 301 -6.23 -10.09 -10.55
N ILE A 302 -6.34 -9.59 -9.32
CA ILE A 302 -7.08 -8.35 -9.02
C ILE A 302 -6.49 -7.17 -9.79
N VAL A 303 -5.19 -6.92 -9.71
CA VAL A 303 -4.52 -5.83 -10.46
C VAL A 303 -4.77 -5.97 -11.97
N THR A 304 -4.73 -7.18 -12.51
CA THR A 304 -5.01 -7.40 -13.93
C THR A 304 -6.43 -7.00 -14.31
N LEU A 305 -7.43 -7.41 -13.51
CA LEU A 305 -8.84 -7.17 -13.79
C LEU A 305 -9.28 -5.71 -13.56
N TYR A 306 -8.74 -5.06 -12.52
CA TYR A 306 -9.19 -3.75 -12.07
C TYR A 306 -8.36 -2.60 -12.63
N VAL A 307 -7.13 -2.87 -13.08
CA VAL A 307 -6.21 -1.83 -13.58
C VAL A 307 -5.81 -2.09 -15.02
N ILE A 308 -5.17 -3.23 -15.29
CA ILE A 308 -4.49 -3.46 -16.58
C ILE A 308 -5.48 -3.60 -17.74
N ILE A 309 -6.55 -4.39 -17.55
CA ILE A 309 -7.57 -4.59 -18.59
C ILE A 309 -8.35 -3.30 -18.86
N PRO A 310 -8.93 -2.61 -17.85
CA PRO A 310 -9.64 -1.34 -18.07
C PRO A 310 -8.75 -0.27 -18.71
N ALA A 311 -7.49 -0.12 -18.31
CA ALA A 311 -6.57 0.84 -18.91
C ALA A 311 -6.34 0.61 -20.41
N ARG A 312 -6.16 -0.66 -20.81
CA ARG A 312 -6.05 -1.03 -22.22
C ARG A 312 -7.33 -0.72 -23.00
N GLN A 313 -8.49 -0.98 -22.43
CA GLN A 313 -9.78 -0.67 -23.05
C GLN A 313 -10.00 0.83 -23.21
N ALA A 314 -9.69 1.63 -22.18
CA ALA A 314 -9.77 3.09 -22.23
C ALA A 314 -8.87 3.66 -23.35
N LYS A 315 -7.64 3.13 -23.48
CA LYS A 315 -6.72 3.51 -24.56
C LYS A 315 -7.27 3.18 -25.95
N ALA A 316 -7.85 1.99 -26.12
CA ALA A 316 -8.43 1.58 -27.41
C ALA A 316 -9.63 2.47 -27.80
N ARG A 317 -10.48 2.84 -26.84
CA ARG A 317 -11.59 3.79 -27.05
C ARG A 317 -11.07 5.17 -27.46
N ALA A 318 -10.08 5.71 -26.77
CA ALA A 318 -9.49 7.02 -27.09
C ALA A 318 -8.82 7.05 -28.47
N GLY A 319 -8.16 5.96 -28.88
CA GLY A 319 -7.56 5.82 -30.21
C GLY A 319 -8.59 5.84 -31.35
N ASN A 320 -9.78 5.28 -31.13
CA ASN A 320 -10.84 5.22 -32.14
C ASN A 320 -11.65 6.53 -32.26
N SER A 321 -11.74 7.33 -31.20
CA SER A 321 -12.54 8.56 -31.19
C SER A 321 -11.82 9.81 -31.71
N GLY A 322 -10.53 9.72 -32.10
CA GLY A 322 -9.72 10.88 -32.50
C GLY A 322 -9.54 11.93 -31.39
N MET A 323 -9.98 11.61 -30.17
CA MET A 323 -10.07 12.49 -29.02
C MET A 323 -8.91 12.14 -28.08
N SER A 324 -7.97 13.07 -27.89
CA SER A 324 -6.91 12.93 -26.89
C SER A 324 -7.51 13.10 -25.48
N VAL A 325 -8.18 12.06 -24.98
CA VAL A 325 -8.64 12.02 -23.59
C VAL A 325 -7.50 11.52 -22.70
N THR A 326 -6.86 12.43 -21.98
CA THR A 326 -5.99 12.12 -20.84
C THR A 326 -6.86 11.95 -19.58
N MET A 327 -7.68 10.91 -19.54
CA MET A 327 -8.38 10.49 -18.32
C MET A 327 -7.99 9.05 -18.07
N SER A 328 -6.98 8.85 -17.23
CA SER A 328 -6.66 7.60 -16.54
C SER A 328 -5.46 7.88 -15.66
N ALA A 329 -5.71 8.04 -14.36
CA ALA A 329 -4.69 7.75 -13.38
C ALA A 329 -4.55 6.22 -13.36
N GLU A 330 -3.60 5.70 -14.13
CA GLU A 330 -3.07 4.37 -13.82
C GLU A 330 -2.48 4.48 -12.40
N PRO A 331 -2.76 3.54 -11.48
CA PRO A 331 -2.07 3.51 -10.21
C PRO A 331 -0.58 3.47 -10.53
N SER A 332 0.12 4.48 -10.02
CA SER A 332 1.52 4.72 -10.30
C SER A 332 2.36 3.50 -9.99
N GLY A 333 3.45 3.34 -10.75
CA GLY A 333 4.54 2.41 -10.45
C GLY A 333 5.30 2.74 -9.16
N THR A 334 4.63 3.18 -8.09
CA THR A 334 5.18 3.23 -6.72
C THR A 334 5.48 1.82 -6.21
N ASP A 335 4.79 0.81 -6.73
CA ASP A 335 5.16 -0.61 -6.60
C ASP A 335 6.42 -0.93 -7.43
N ALA A 336 6.62 -0.35 -8.61
CA ALA A 336 7.81 -0.62 -9.40
C ALA A 336 9.07 0.08 -8.83
N GLY A 337 10.17 -0.66 -8.70
CA GLY A 337 11.52 -0.12 -8.45
C GLY A 337 11.95 0.91 -9.51
N PRO A 338 13.09 1.60 -9.30
CA PRO A 338 13.33 2.94 -9.80
C PRO A 338 13.41 3.04 -11.33
N VAL A 339 12.81 4.09 -11.88
CA VAL A 339 13.25 4.68 -13.15
C VAL A 339 14.32 5.71 -12.82
N GLY A 340 15.59 5.29 -12.89
CA GLY A 340 16.71 6.21 -12.73
C GLY A 340 16.69 7.28 -13.82
N LYS A 341 16.72 8.56 -13.40
CA LYS A 341 17.12 9.64 -14.30
C LYS A 341 18.63 9.55 -14.50
N MET A 342 19.09 8.93 -15.57
CA MET A 342 20.45 9.17 -16.07
C MET A 342 20.51 10.62 -16.54
N GLN A 343 21.15 11.48 -15.76
CA GLN A 343 21.66 12.76 -16.22
C GLN A 343 22.90 12.46 -17.06
N ASP A 344 22.75 12.46 -18.39
CA ASP A 344 23.91 12.53 -19.28
C ASP A 344 24.35 14.00 -19.38
N GLU A 345 25.36 14.36 -18.59
CA GLU A 345 26.24 15.49 -18.90
C GLU A 345 27.24 15.06 -19.96
N ARG A 346 27.02 15.41 -21.23
CA ARG A 346 28.11 15.55 -22.20
C ARG A 346 27.91 16.74 -23.13
N SER A 347 28.96 17.56 -23.13
CA SER A 347 29.14 18.83 -23.82
C SER A 347 28.89 18.79 -25.33
N ALA A 348 28.43 19.94 -25.81
CA ALA A 348 28.09 20.25 -27.19
C ALA A 348 29.26 20.15 -28.18
N ASN A 349 28.96 19.68 -29.39
CA ASN A 349 29.38 20.31 -30.66
C ASN A 349 28.62 19.70 -31.86
N GLY A 350 28.00 20.55 -32.69
CA GLY A 350 27.85 20.32 -34.14
C GLY A 350 26.45 20.09 -34.78
N VAL A 351 25.76 21.20 -35.14
CA VAL A 351 25.01 21.46 -36.41
C VAL A 351 23.71 20.66 -36.74
N PRO A 352 22.66 21.28 -37.36
CA PRO A 352 21.25 20.88 -37.18
C PRO A 352 20.66 20.01 -38.31
N GLY A 353 19.78 19.07 -37.94
CA GLY A 353 19.06 18.19 -38.86
C GLY A 353 17.56 18.03 -38.53
N LYS A 354 16.74 18.69 -39.35
CA LYS A 354 15.30 18.52 -39.65
C LYS A 354 14.45 17.53 -38.82
N GLY A 355 13.46 18.10 -38.11
CA GLY A 355 12.04 17.74 -38.14
C GLY A 355 11.64 16.26 -38.03
N GLY A 356 11.59 15.73 -36.81
CA GLY A 356 10.92 14.48 -36.48
C GLY A 356 9.83 14.69 -35.42
N ARG A 357 8.57 14.44 -35.78
CA ARG A 357 7.39 14.48 -34.89
C ARG A 357 7.57 13.49 -33.73
N SER A 358 7.51 13.97 -32.49
CA SER A 358 7.69 13.17 -31.28
C SER A 358 6.56 12.16 -31.06
N THR A 359 6.86 10.86 -31.15
CA THR A 359 5.98 9.73 -30.79
C THR A 359 6.17 9.23 -29.35
N GLY A 360 6.92 9.94 -28.51
CA GLY A 360 7.37 9.49 -27.19
C GLY A 360 6.30 9.33 -26.09
N LYS A 361 5.07 9.83 -26.27
CA LYS A 361 4.02 9.78 -25.23
C LYS A 361 3.24 8.45 -25.16
N ALA A 362 3.13 7.72 -26.27
CA ALA A 362 2.40 6.44 -26.30
C ALA A 362 3.22 5.29 -25.70
N ALA A 363 4.55 5.32 -25.85
CA ALA A 363 5.47 4.30 -25.35
C ALA A 363 5.70 4.38 -23.83
N ALA A 364 5.59 5.57 -23.23
CA ALA A 364 5.87 5.78 -21.81
C ALA A 364 4.78 5.19 -20.89
N LYS A 365 3.52 5.08 -21.34
CA LYS A 365 2.39 4.58 -20.53
C LYS A 365 2.21 3.06 -20.62
N ASP A 366 2.44 2.45 -21.78
CA ASP A 366 2.53 0.97 -21.90
C ASP A 366 3.63 0.38 -21.00
N SER A 367 4.57 1.21 -20.54
CA SER A 367 5.61 0.82 -19.61
C SER A 367 5.13 0.70 -18.15
N GLN A 368 4.18 1.51 -17.67
CA GLN A 368 3.84 1.55 -16.23
C GLN A 368 3.10 0.29 -15.75
N GLY A 369 1.98 -0.07 -16.39
CA GLY A 369 1.29 -1.33 -16.09
C GLY A 369 2.18 -2.57 -16.30
N PHE A 370 3.09 -2.53 -17.27
CA PHE A 370 4.09 -3.59 -17.47
C PHE A 370 5.12 -3.66 -16.33
N GLN A 371 5.66 -2.52 -15.88
CA GLN A 371 6.60 -2.46 -14.75
C GLN A 371 5.94 -2.90 -13.45
N LEU A 372 4.70 -2.49 -13.19
CA LEU A 372 3.90 -2.94 -12.04
C LEU A 372 3.78 -4.47 -12.03
N MET A 373 3.34 -5.05 -13.15
CA MET A 373 3.21 -6.51 -13.28
C MET A 373 4.55 -7.24 -13.14
N LYS A 374 5.63 -6.67 -13.69
CA LYS A 374 6.98 -7.23 -13.55
C LYS A 374 7.43 -7.23 -12.08
N PHE A 375 7.19 -6.13 -11.37
CA PHE A 375 7.54 -6.01 -9.96
C PHE A 375 6.75 -7.00 -9.08
N LEU A 376 5.42 -7.04 -9.23
CA LEU A 376 4.56 -7.94 -8.46
C LEU A 376 4.89 -9.43 -8.72
N LYS A 377 5.19 -9.79 -9.98
CA LYS A 377 5.69 -11.13 -10.32
C LYS A 377 7.04 -11.42 -9.65
N GLY A 378 7.95 -10.45 -9.66
CA GLY A 378 9.24 -10.56 -8.98
C GLY A 378 9.09 -10.85 -7.49
N LEU A 379 8.21 -10.11 -6.80
CA LEU A 379 7.89 -10.35 -5.38
C LEU A 379 7.31 -11.75 -5.16
N ARG A 380 6.36 -12.19 -5.98
CA ARG A 380 5.79 -13.54 -5.89
C ARG A 380 6.85 -14.62 -6.08
N ASP A 381 7.71 -14.48 -7.08
CA ASP A 381 8.74 -15.47 -7.40
C ASP A 381 9.84 -15.51 -6.32
N GLN A 382 10.13 -14.36 -5.68
CA GLN A 382 10.95 -14.30 -4.47
C GLN A 382 10.32 -15.06 -3.30
N THR A 383 9.01 -14.94 -3.06
CA THR A 383 8.32 -15.70 -2.00
C THR A 383 8.50 -17.19 -2.17
N TYR A 384 8.30 -17.70 -3.39
CA TYR A 384 8.40 -19.13 -3.64
C TYR A 384 9.81 -19.68 -3.39
N ARG A 385 10.85 -18.90 -3.68
CA ARG A 385 12.24 -19.23 -3.33
C ARG A 385 12.51 -19.23 -1.81
N GLY A 386 11.56 -18.76 -1.01
CA GLY A 386 11.57 -18.79 0.44
C GLY A 386 11.21 -20.14 1.06
N ARG A 387 10.91 -21.19 0.28
CA ARG A 387 10.73 -22.54 0.81
C ARG A 387 12.03 -23.09 1.42
N VAL A 388 11.87 -24.06 2.32
CA VAL A 388 12.98 -24.81 2.95
C VAL A 388 13.03 -26.25 2.45
N GLY A 389 11.87 -26.89 2.26
CA GLY A 389 11.76 -28.27 1.79
C GLY A 389 11.76 -28.42 0.28
#